data_AF-A0A833LH17-F1
#
_entry.id   AF-A0A833LH17-F1
#
_cell.length_a   1.000
_cell.length_b   1.000
_cell.length_c   1.000
_cell.angle_alpha   90.00
_cell.angle_beta   90.00
_cell.angle_gamma   90.00
#
_symmetry.space_group_name_H-M   'P 1'
#
loop_
_entity.id
_entity.type
_entity.pdbx_description
1 polymer ?
#
loop_
_entity_poly.entity_id
_entity_poly.type
_entity_poly.pdbx_seq_one_letter_code
_entity_poly.pdbx_strand_id
1 'polypeptide(L)'
;FTAMRARGAQATDIAVLVVAADDSVMPQTIESINHAKAAGVPIIVAINKIDKPTANPQKVRTELLQHEVFVESMGGEVLDVEVSAKNRTNLDKLLEAILLQAEILDLKANPDRTAEGVVIEAKLDKGRGPVATVLVQTGTLKPGDIIVAGNERGRVRALVDDRGGQVKEAGPSMPVEILGLQGTPQAGDRFAVVENEARAREISEYRQRLAREKAVARQAGQRGSLEQMMSQLQTTGLKEFPLVIKGDVQGSIEAIVAALDKLGTDEVRARIVHSGAGAITESDVSLAETSGAAIIGFNVRANKQARDAAEQAGIEIRYYNIIYDLVDDIKAAMSGLLSPERRETFLGNAEILEVFNITKVGKVAGCRVTEGKMERGAGVRLIRDNVVIHEGTLKTLKRFKDEVSEVPAGQECGMAFANYEDIRAGDVIEAYRVEMVSRSL
;
A
#
# COMPACT_ATOMS: atom_id res chain seq x y z
N PHE A 1 -3.26 4.72 6.46
CA PHE A 1 -4.08 5.93 6.77
C PHE A 1 -3.29 7.06 7.46
N THR A 2 -1.96 7.13 7.30
CA THR A 2 -1.09 8.15 7.92
C THR A 2 -1.54 9.59 7.61
N ALA A 3 -1.75 9.92 6.34
CA ALA A 3 -2.20 11.26 5.93
C ALA A 3 -3.56 11.64 6.53
N MET A 4 -4.48 10.68 6.63
CA MET A 4 -5.79 10.91 7.25
C MET A 4 -5.67 11.22 8.74
N ARG A 5 -4.80 10.51 9.47
CA ARG A 5 -4.53 10.79 10.89
C ARG A 5 -3.86 12.16 11.09
N ALA A 6 -2.88 12.50 10.23
CA ALA A 6 -2.23 13.80 10.27
C ALA A 6 -3.21 14.96 10.08
N ARG A 7 -4.13 14.83 9.11
CA ARG A 7 -5.19 15.82 8.86
C ARG A 7 -6.18 15.89 10.01
N GLY A 8 -6.60 14.75 10.54
CA GLY A 8 -7.48 14.69 11.71
C GLY A 8 -6.88 15.43 12.90
N ALA A 9 -5.61 15.14 13.22
CA ALA A 9 -4.89 15.83 14.29
C ALA A 9 -4.83 17.35 14.07
N GLN A 10 -4.58 17.83 12.85
CA GLN A 10 -4.56 19.27 12.57
C GLN A 10 -5.94 19.95 12.59
N ALA A 11 -7.02 19.18 12.48
CA ALA A 11 -8.38 19.70 12.43
C ALA A 11 -9.06 19.77 13.82
N THR A 12 -8.55 19.02 14.79
CA THR A 12 -9.15 18.85 16.12
C THR A 12 -8.41 19.62 17.20
N ASP A 13 -9.13 20.11 18.21
CA ASP A 13 -8.54 20.78 19.37
C ASP A 13 -8.00 19.82 20.44
N ILE A 14 -8.53 18.59 20.50
CA ILE A 14 -8.15 17.55 21.48
C ILE A 14 -8.08 16.20 20.76
N ALA A 15 -7.06 15.41 21.06
CA ALA A 15 -6.89 14.05 20.54
C ALA A 15 -7.07 13.00 21.65
N VAL A 16 -7.99 12.04 21.46
CA VAL A 16 -8.15 10.91 22.39
C VAL A 16 -7.37 9.71 21.86
N LEU A 17 -6.33 9.30 22.59
CA LEU A 17 -5.51 8.14 22.28
C LEU A 17 -6.07 6.90 22.98
N VAL A 18 -6.73 6.02 22.23
CA VAL A 18 -7.25 4.75 22.76
C VAL A 18 -6.15 3.71 22.71
N VAL A 19 -5.77 3.16 23.86
CA VAL A 19 -4.77 2.09 23.99
C VAL A 19 -5.39 0.90 24.70
N ALA A 20 -5.19 -0.30 24.18
CA ALA A 20 -5.76 -1.49 24.80
C ALA A 20 -4.87 -1.96 25.96
N ALA A 21 -5.49 -2.29 27.09
CA ALA A 21 -4.79 -2.75 28.29
C ALA A 21 -4.12 -4.13 28.15
N ASP A 22 -4.52 -4.91 27.14
CA ASP A 22 -3.97 -6.24 26.82
C ASP A 22 -2.88 -6.20 25.73
N ASP A 23 -3.04 -5.33 24.73
CA ASP A 23 -2.16 -5.26 23.55
C ASP A 23 -1.02 -4.23 23.70
N SER A 24 -0.94 -3.48 24.81
CA SER A 24 0.16 -2.53 25.05
C SER A 24 0.27 -1.43 23.97
N VAL A 25 1.36 -0.66 23.93
CA VAL A 25 1.62 0.38 22.92
C VAL A 25 2.12 -0.27 21.62
N MET A 26 1.32 -0.15 20.55
CA MET A 26 1.63 -0.71 19.22
C MET A 26 2.24 0.34 18.28
N PRO A 27 2.89 -0.05 17.17
CA PRO A 27 3.45 0.90 16.20
C PRO A 27 2.45 1.94 15.66
N GLN A 28 1.18 1.55 15.50
CA GLN A 28 0.12 2.47 15.08
C GLN A 28 -0.25 3.50 16.16
N THR A 29 -0.14 3.11 17.44
CA THR A 29 -0.31 4.01 18.59
C THR A 29 0.81 5.04 18.59
N ILE A 30 2.06 4.62 18.38
CA ILE A 30 3.23 5.51 18.29
C ILE A 30 3.07 6.50 17.14
N GLU A 31 2.62 6.03 15.96
CA GLU A 31 2.32 6.90 14.82
C GLU A 31 1.27 7.97 15.18
N SER A 32 0.24 7.59 15.92
CA SER A 32 -0.83 8.50 16.35
C SER A 32 -0.33 9.54 17.37
N ILE A 33 0.52 9.12 18.32
CA ILE A 33 1.22 10.03 19.26
C ILE A 33 2.03 11.06 18.49
N ASN A 34 2.82 10.61 17.50
CA ASN A 34 3.66 11.51 16.70
C ASN A 34 2.83 12.54 15.92
N HIS A 35 1.68 12.14 15.36
CA HIS A 35 0.79 13.08 14.68
C HIS A 35 0.18 14.12 15.61
N ALA A 36 -0.29 13.71 16.79
CA ALA A 36 -0.86 14.62 17.77
C ALA A 36 0.20 15.62 18.29
N LYS A 37 1.40 15.12 18.63
CA LYS A 37 2.54 15.97 19.03
C LYS A 37 2.96 16.96 17.95
N ALA A 38 3.10 16.49 16.71
CA ALA A 38 3.47 17.35 15.58
C ALA A 38 2.41 18.42 15.27
N ALA A 39 1.13 18.14 15.54
CA ALA A 39 0.05 19.11 15.42
C ALA A 39 -0.07 20.05 16.64
N GLY A 40 0.66 19.78 17.73
CA GLY A 40 0.56 20.54 18.98
C GLY A 40 -0.77 20.34 19.71
N VAL A 41 -1.44 19.21 19.48
CA VAL A 41 -2.76 18.92 20.04
C VAL A 41 -2.62 18.16 21.36
N PRO A 42 -3.27 18.61 22.45
CA PRO A 42 -3.25 17.90 23.73
C PRO A 42 -3.89 16.52 23.59
N ILE A 43 -3.26 15.55 24.26
CA ILE A 43 -3.64 14.14 24.21
C ILE A 43 -4.35 13.78 25.52
N ILE A 44 -5.45 13.03 25.42
CA ILE A 44 -6.08 12.33 26.54
C ILE A 44 -5.97 10.83 26.26
N VAL A 45 -5.47 10.04 27.21
CA VAL A 45 -5.27 8.61 27.04
C VAL A 45 -6.48 7.84 27.59
N ALA A 46 -7.12 7.03 26.75
CA ALA A 46 -8.17 6.10 27.18
C ALA A 46 -7.62 4.67 27.16
N ILE A 47 -7.35 4.11 28.35
CA ILE A 47 -6.88 2.73 28.50
C ILE A 47 -8.10 1.81 28.47
N ASN A 48 -8.34 1.18 27.32
CA ASN A 48 -9.54 0.38 27.05
C ASN A 48 -9.34 -1.11 27.39
N LYS A 49 -10.45 -1.86 27.46
CA LYS A 49 -10.53 -3.31 27.74
C LYS A 49 -10.12 -3.71 29.18
N ILE A 50 -10.37 -2.85 30.17
CA ILE A 50 -10.13 -3.17 31.60
C ILE A 50 -11.01 -4.32 32.12
N ASP A 51 -12.01 -4.73 31.35
CA ASP A 51 -12.85 -5.90 31.66
C ASP A 51 -12.13 -7.23 31.47
N LYS A 52 -10.98 -7.26 30.77
CA LYS A 52 -10.23 -8.49 30.55
C LYS A 52 -9.36 -8.83 31.77
N PRO A 53 -9.27 -10.11 32.16
CA PRO A 53 -8.38 -10.54 33.25
C PRO A 53 -6.88 -10.34 32.92
N THR A 54 -6.55 -10.26 31.63
CA THR A 54 -5.19 -9.98 31.14
C THR A 54 -4.88 -8.48 31.04
N ALA A 55 -5.82 -7.61 31.41
CA ALA A 55 -5.63 -6.16 31.33
C ALA A 55 -4.54 -5.71 32.32
N ASN A 56 -3.58 -4.93 31.82
CA ASN A 56 -2.55 -4.32 32.66
C ASN A 56 -2.37 -2.83 32.32
N PRO A 57 -3.21 -1.95 32.90
CA PRO A 57 -3.11 -0.50 32.69
C PRO A 57 -1.74 0.06 33.08
N GLN A 58 -1.11 -0.48 34.13
CA GLN A 58 0.18 0.01 34.61
C GLN A 58 1.31 -0.23 33.60
N LYS A 59 1.25 -1.35 32.88
CA LYS A 59 2.19 -1.64 31.79
C LYS A 59 2.03 -0.63 30.65
N VAL A 60 0.79 -0.31 30.27
CA VAL A 60 0.50 0.71 29.24
C VAL A 60 1.08 2.08 29.63
N ARG A 61 0.83 2.54 30.87
CA ARG A 61 1.41 3.80 31.37
C ARG A 61 2.94 3.83 31.28
N THR A 62 3.58 2.73 31.66
CA THR A 62 5.05 2.60 31.63
C THR A 62 5.61 2.67 30.21
N GLU A 63 4.94 2.04 29.24
CA GLU A 63 5.35 2.08 27.83
C GLU A 63 5.10 3.46 27.20
N LEU A 64 4.02 4.15 27.57
CA LEU A 64 3.73 5.51 27.10
C LEU A 64 4.83 6.52 27.48
N LEU A 65 5.49 6.33 28.64
CA LEU A 65 6.63 7.16 29.05
C LEU A 65 7.79 7.10 28.05
N GLN A 66 8.03 5.94 27.43
CA GLN A 66 9.09 5.77 26.43
C GLN A 66 8.83 6.60 25.16
N HIS A 67 7.58 7.01 24.94
CA HIS A 67 7.16 7.86 23.84
C HIS A 67 6.87 9.29 24.29
N GLU A 68 7.43 9.69 25.44
CA GLU A 68 7.30 11.01 26.06
C GLU A 68 5.83 11.44 26.22
N VAL A 69 4.96 10.49 26.55
CA VAL A 69 3.58 10.74 26.99
C VAL A 69 3.54 10.48 28.49
N PHE A 70 3.66 11.56 29.26
CA PHE A 70 3.72 11.52 30.72
C PHE A 70 2.32 11.65 31.32
N VAL A 71 1.77 10.55 31.82
CA VAL A 71 0.43 10.51 32.41
C VAL A 71 0.40 11.12 33.81
N GLU A 72 -0.74 11.71 34.19
CA GLU A 72 -0.95 12.40 35.47
C GLU A 72 -0.66 11.48 36.67
N SER A 73 -1.09 10.21 36.60
CA SER A 73 -0.83 9.23 37.68
C SER A 73 0.66 8.96 37.95
N MET A 74 1.54 9.36 37.02
CA MET A 74 3.00 9.24 37.12
C MET A 74 3.69 10.61 37.24
N GLY A 75 2.95 11.67 37.58
CA GLY A 75 3.48 13.02 37.76
C GLY A 75 3.64 13.82 36.47
N GLY A 76 2.95 13.43 35.39
CA GLY A 76 2.90 14.17 34.13
C GLY A 76 1.67 15.07 33.97
N GLU A 77 1.45 15.55 32.74
CA GLU A 77 0.36 16.48 32.39
C GLU A 77 -0.76 15.82 31.57
N VAL A 78 -0.55 14.60 31.07
CA VAL A 78 -1.50 13.90 30.21
C VAL A 78 -2.54 13.18 31.07
N LEU A 79 -3.82 13.52 30.88
CA LEU A 79 -4.93 12.84 31.55
C LEU A 79 -5.06 11.40 31.02
N ASP A 80 -5.17 10.43 31.92
CA ASP A 80 -5.47 9.03 31.59
C ASP A 80 -6.73 8.52 32.27
N VAL A 81 -7.56 7.79 31.51
CA VAL A 81 -8.81 7.21 32.01
C VAL A 81 -8.88 5.74 31.62
N GLU A 82 -9.02 4.88 32.63
CA GLU A 82 -9.28 3.45 32.46
C GLU A 82 -10.75 3.21 32.10
N VAL A 83 -11.02 2.63 30.92
CA VAL A 83 -12.37 2.42 30.40
C VAL A 83 -12.62 0.99 29.93
N SER A 84 -13.89 0.56 29.98
CA SER A 84 -14.35 -0.61 29.22
C SER A 84 -15.43 -0.18 28.25
N ALA A 85 -15.08 -0.12 26.95
CA ALA A 85 -16.05 0.21 25.90
C ALA A 85 -17.16 -0.86 25.78
N LYS A 86 -16.87 -2.11 26.14
CA LYS A 86 -17.82 -3.23 26.10
C LYS A 86 -18.84 -3.16 27.24
N ASN A 87 -18.35 -2.99 28.47
CA ASN A 87 -19.20 -2.92 29.66
C ASN A 87 -19.70 -1.49 29.95
N ARG A 88 -19.29 -0.51 29.15
CA ARG A 88 -19.59 0.93 29.30
C ARG A 88 -19.15 1.48 30.66
N THR A 89 -17.99 1.04 31.15
CA THR A 89 -17.43 1.46 32.44
C THR A 89 -16.54 2.69 32.26
N ASN A 90 -16.68 3.68 33.15
CA ASN A 90 -15.88 4.92 33.22
C ASN A 90 -15.92 5.81 31.96
N LEU A 91 -16.93 5.65 31.08
CA LEU A 91 -17.10 6.53 29.91
C LEU A 91 -17.53 7.95 30.31
N ASP A 92 -18.26 8.05 31.41
CA ASP A 92 -18.59 9.28 32.13
C ASP A 92 -17.32 10.03 32.57
N LYS A 93 -16.36 9.35 33.18
CA LYS A 93 -15.07 9.95 33.56
C LYS A 93 -14.25 10.41 32.36
N LEU A 94 -14.29 9.66 31.26
CA LEU A 94 -13.63 10.07 30.02
C LEU A 94 -14.28 11.34 29.45
N LEU A 95 -15.60 11.45 29.53
CA LEU A 95 -16.32 12.66 29.11
C LEU A 95 -15.95 13.85 29.99
N GLU A 96 -15.89 13.67 31.31
CA GLU A 96 -15.44 14.71 32.25
C GLU A 96 -14.01 15.17 31.96
N ALA A 97 -13.08 14.25 31.67
CA ALA A 97 -11.71 14.59 31.30
C ALA A 97 -11.63 15.40 29.99
N ILE A 98 -12.43 15.06 28.98
CA ILE A 98 -12.51 15.82 27.72
C ILE A 98 -13.05 17.23 27.98
N LEU A 99 -14.11 17.36 28.79
CA LEU A 99 -14.69 18.67 29.12
C LEU A 99 -13.71 19.53 29.91
N LEU A 100 -13.02 18.96 30.90
CA LEU A 100 -12.00 19.65 31.68
C LEU A 100 -10.86 20.16 30.78
N GLN A 101 -10.36 19.31 29.88
CA GLN A 101 -9.31 19.70 28.94
C GLN A 101 -9.76 20.83 28.01
N ALA A 102 -11.01 20.80 27.55
CA ALA A 102 -11.58 21.85 26.71
C ALA A 102 -11.72 23.19 27.47
N GLU A 103 -12.07 23.14 28.75
CA GLU A 103 -12.16 24.33 29.62
C GLU A 103 -10.79 24.95 29.85
N ILE A 104 -9.74 24.13 30.08
CA ILE A 104 -8.35 24.60 30.23
C ILE A 104 -7.85 25.30 28.96
N LEU A 105 -8.27 24.85 27.78
CA LEU A 105 -7.88 25.44 26.50
C LEU A 105 -8.58 26.77 26.19
N ASP A 106 -9.66 27.13 26.91
CA ASP A 106 -10.45 28.35 26.69
C ASP A 106 -10.81 28.56 25.19
N LEU A 107 -11.34 27.50 24.58
CA LEU A 107 -11.64 27.47 23.14
C LEU A 107 -12.67 28.54 22.76
N LYS A 108 -12.30 29.40 21.80
CA LYS A 108 -13.11 30.53 21.34
C LYS A 108 -13.25 30.51 19.82
N ALA A 109 -14.47 30.76 19.34
CA ALA A 109 -14.76 30.95 17.93
C ALA A 109 -15.70 32.15 17.74
N ASN A 110 -15.50 32.90 16.65
CA ASN A 110 -16.38 34.00 16.28
C ASN A 110 -17.39 33.52 15.22
N PRO A 111 -18.69 33.44 15.53
CA PRO A 111 -19.72 33.01 14.57
C PRO A 111 -20.13 34.11 13.58
N ASP A 112 -19.85 35.39 13.87
CA ASP A 112 -20.34 36.56 13.12
C ASP A 112 -19.46 36.95 11.92
N ARG A 113 -18.42 36.17 11.62
CA ARG A 113 -17.54 36.38 10.47
C ARG A 113 -17.84 35.40 9.33
N THR A 114 -17.18 35.64 8.20
CA THR A 114 -17.18 34.75 7.04
C THR A 114 -16.76 33.33 7.44
N ALA A 115 -17.49 32.33 6.95
CA ALA A 115 -17.23 30.94 7.32
C ALA A 115 -15.95 30.40 6.70
N GLU A 116 -15.12 29.79 7.53
CA GLU A 116 -13.87 29.13 7.14
C GLU A 116 -13.74 27.80 7.90
N GLY A 117 -13.07 26.84 7.28
CA GLY A 117 -12.81 25.56 7.93
C GLY A 117 -12.09 24.58 7.03
N VAL A 118 -12.29 23.29 7.29
CA VAL A 118 -11.57 22.21 6.63
C VAL A 118 -12.51 21.14 6.06
N VAL A 119 -12.17 20.60 4.90
CA VAL A 119 -12.85 19.46 4.31
C VAL A 119 -12.41 18.19 5.04
N ILE A 120 -13.35 17.51 5.69
CA ILE A 120 -13.10 16.21 6.32
C ILE A 120 -13.02 15.14 5.22
N GLU A 121 -14.02 15.11 4.34
CA GLU A 121 -14.17 14.08 3.32
C GLU A 121 -14.98 14.60 2.12
N ALA A 122 -14.76 14.03 0.95
CA ALA A 122 -15.52 14.33 -0.26
C ALA A 122 -15.87 13.06 -1.02
N LYS A 123 -17.05 13.06 -1.64
CA LYS A 123 -17.57 11.95 -2.45
C LYS A 123 -18.43 12.47 -3.61
N LEU A 124 -18.61 11.61 -4.61
CA LEU A 124 -19.51 11.87 -5.72
C LEU A 124 -20.80 11.07 -5.52
N ASP A 125 -21.88 11.77 -5.19
CA ASP A 125 -23.19 11.15 -4.92
C ASP A 125 -24.07 11.15 -6.18
N LYS A 126 -24.71 10.01 -6.45
CA LYS A 126 -25.54 9.82 -7.64
C LYS A 126 -26.84 10.62 -7.53
N GLY A 127 -26.93 11.70 -8.28
CA GLY A 127 -28.11 12.57 -8.35
C GLY A 127 -27.96 13.85 -7.52
N ARG A 128 -27.14 13.82 -6.47
CA ARG A 128 -26.80 15.02 -5.68
C ARG A 128 -25.57 15.75 -6.23
N GLY A 129 -24.71 15.05 -6.97
CA GLY A 129 -23.47 15.56 -7.53
C GLY A 129 -22.30 15.49 -6.52
N PRO A 130 -21.25 16.30 -6.70
CA PRO A 130 -20.16 16.38 -5.73
C PRO A 130 -20.65 16.91 -4.39
N VAL A 131 -20.37 16.16 -3.34
CA VAL A 131 -20.68 16.53 -1.95
C VAL A 131 -19.42 16.41 -1.10
N ALA A 132 -19.32 17.27 -0.09
CA ALA A 132 -18.19 17.26 0.82
C ALA A 132 -18.68 17.44 2.25
N THR A 133 -18.12 16.69 3.19
CA THR A 133 -18.31 16.92 4.62
C THR A 133 -17.23 17.89 5.06
N VAL A 134 -17.64 19.04 5.61
CA VAL A 134 -16.74 20.08 6.08
C VAL A 134 -16.95 20.34 7.57
N LEU A 135 -15.87 20.66 8.26
CA LEU A 135 -15.91 21.16 9.63
C LEU A 135 -15.75 22.68 9.60
N VAL A 136 -16.80 23.39 10.01
CA VAL A 136 -16.75 24.85 10.15
C VAL A 136 -15.90 25.19 11.39
N GLN A 137 -14.81 25.94 11.23
CA GLN A 137 -13.95 26.32 12.35
C GLN A 137 -14.25 27.73 12.86
N THR A 138 -14.55 28.65 11.93
CA THR A 138 -14.92 30.03 12.27
C THR A 138 -16.06 30.49 11.38
N GLY A 139 -16.85 31.46 11.86
CA GLY A 139 -17.99 31.99 11.13
C GLY A 139 -19.19 31.05 11.09
N THR A 140 -20.20 31.44 10.31
CA THR A 140 -21.44 30.68 10.14
C THR A 140 -21.70 30.44 8.66
N LEU A 141 -21.78 29.18 8.25
CA LEU A 141 -22.02 28.77 6.86
C LEU A 141 -23.52 28.67 6.59
N LYS A 142 -23.99 29.21 5.46
CA LYS A 142 -25.42 29.23 5.09
C LYS A 142 -25.65 28.74 3.66
N PRO A 143 -26.83 28.16 3.36
CA PRO A 143 -27.24 27.92 1.97
C PRO A 143 -27.26 29.24 1.19
N GLY A 144 -26.70 29.21 -0.02
CA GLY A 144 -26.50 30.39 -0.87
C GLY A 144 -25.08 30.94 -0.86
N ASP A 145 -24.29 30.61 0.17
CA ASP A 145 -22.89 31.06 0.25
C ASP A 145 -22.06 30.49 -0.89
N ILE A 146 -21.14 31.32 -1.37
CA ILE A 146 -20.19 30.95 -2.42
C ILE A 146 -18.91 30.54 -1.71
N ILE A 147 -18.44 29.34 -2.00
CA ILE A 147 -17.28 28.76 -1.32
C ILE A 147 -16.20 28.36 -2.31
N VAL A 148 -14.97 28.43 -1.83
CA VAL A 148 -13.79 27.85 -2.47
C VAL A 148 -13.20 26.83 -1.50
N ALA A 149 -13.10 25.58 -1.93
CA ALA A 149 -12.51 24.47 -1.18
C ALA A 149 -11.33 23.92 -1.98
N GLY A 150 -10.11 24.22 -1.54
CA GLY A 150 -8.91 23.85 -2.30
C GLY A 150 -8.89 24.46 -3.70
N ASN A 151 -8.89 23.62 -4.72
CA ASN A 151 -8.95 23.97 -6.15
C ASN A 151 -10.38 23.93 -6.73
N GLU A 152 -11.38 23.59 -5.91
CA GLU A 152 -12.78 23.52 -6.29
C GLU A 152 -13.57 24.72 -5.77
N ARG A 153 -14.69 25.02 -6.44
CA ARG A 153 -15.61 26.09 -6.06
C ARG A 153 -17.06 25.66 -6.23
N GLY A 154 -17.96 26.37 -5.56
CA GLY A 154 -19.39 26.14 -5.71
C GLY A 154 -20.25 27.12 -4.94
N ARG A 155 -21.55 27.05 -5.18
CA ARG A 155 -22.56 27.71 -4.34
C ARG A 155 -23.23 26.63 -3.51
N VAL A 156 -23.27 26.83 -2.20
CA VAL A 156 -23.94 25.91 -1.27
C VAL A 156 -25.43 25.90 -1.57
N ARG A 157 -25.95 24.77 -2.06
CA ARG A 157 -27.38 24.57 -2.35
C ARG A 157 -28.15 24.11 -1.12
N ALA A 158 -27.52 23.26 -0.32
CA ALA A 158 -28.09 22.71 0.90
C ALA A 158 -26.96 22.33 1.85
N LEU A 159 -27.31 22.34 3.13
CA LEU A 159 -26.50 21.87 4.25
C LEU A 159 -27.22 20.68 4.88
N VAL A 160 -26.50 19.60 5.13
CA VAL A 160 -27.05 18.38 5.73
C VAL A 160 -26.20 17.99 6.95
N ASP A 161 -26.85 17.75 8.10
CA ASP A 161 -26.18 17.35 9.33
C ASP A 161 -25.75 15.87 9.34
N ASP A 162 -25.11 15.45 10.44
CA ASP A 162 -24.67 14.07 10.67
C ASP A 162 -25.82 13.05 10.74
N ARG A 163 -27.06 13.51 10.95
CA ARG A 163 -28.28 12.68 11.02
C ARG A 163 -29.04 12.65 9.70
N GLY A 164 -28.53 13.31 8.66
CA GLY A 164 -29.17 13.41 7.35
C GLY A 164 -30.29 14.46 7.27
N GLY A 165 -30.48 15.27 8.31
CA GLY A 165 -31.41 16.38 8.35
C GLY A 165 -30.87 17.62 7.62
N GLN A 166 -31.74 18.37 6.95
CA GLN A 166 -31.34 19.66 6.37
C GLN A 166 -31.27 20.74 7.45
N VAL A 167 -30.18 21.50 7.46
CA VAL A 167 -29.96 22.61 8.39
C VAL A 167 -29.91 23.94 7.66
N LYS A 168 -30.32 25.01 8.33
CA LYS A 168 -30.37 26.37 7.75
C LYS A 168 -29.06 27.13 7.90
N GLU A 169 -28.26 26.77 8.88
CA GLU A 169 -26.95 27.34 9.15
C GLU A 169 -26.08 26.32 9.88
N ALA A 170 -24.77 26.41 9.70
CA ALA A 170 -23.78 25.62 10.43
C ALA A 170 -22.78 26.58 11.08
N GLY A 171 -22.76 26.60 12.41
CA GLY A 171 -21.84 27.42 13.20
C GLY A 171 -20.49 26.74 13.44
N PRO A 172 -19.59 27.39 14.21
CA PRO A 172 -18.30 26.81 14.56
C PRO A 172 -18.41 25.44 15.25
N SER A 173 -17.45 24.56 14.96
CA SER A 173 -17.35 23.18 15.45
C SER A 173 -18.45 22.22 14.97
N MET A 174 -19.33 22.65 14.08
CA MET A 174 -20.35 21.79 13.49
C MET A 174 -19.85 21.15 12.18
N PRO A 175 -19.83 19.80 12.08
CA PRO A 175 -19.62 19.13 10.80
C PRO A 175 -20.90 19.17 9.96
N VAL A 176 -20.78 19.49 8.68
CA VAL A 176 -21.93 19.58 7.77
C VAL A 176 -21.56 19.10 6.38
N GLU A 177 -22.46 18.34 5.75
CA GLU A 177 -22.33 17.94 4.35
C GLU A 177 -22.87 19.06 3.45
N ILE A 178 -22.02 19.55 2.55
CA ILE A 178 -22.32 20.63 1.62
C ILE A 178 -22.58 20.08 0.22
N LEU A 179 -23.60 20.64 -0.43
CA LEU A 179 -24.00 20.30 -1.79
C LEU A 179 -23.84 21.49 -2.72
N GLY A 180 -23.41 21.25 -3.96
CA GLY A 180 -23.31 22.30 -5.00
C GLY A 180 -21.90 22.75 -5.34
N LEU A 181 -20.90 21.95 -4.96
CA LEU A 181 -19.55 22.07 -5.51
C LEU A 181 -19.52 21.61 -6.98
N GLN A 182 -18.64 22.21 -7.78
CA GLN A 182 -18.46 21.82 -9.18
C GLN A 182 -17.64 20.53 -9.33
N GLY A 183 -16.75 20.25 -8.38
CA GLY A 183 -15.94 19.03 -8.31
C GLY A 183 -15.79 18.56 -6.87
N THR A 184 -15.11 17.43 -6.69
CA THR A 184 -14.82 16.85 -5.37
C THR A 184 -13.50 17.44 -4.84
N PRO A 185 -13.52 18.26 -3.78
CA PRO A 185 -12.31 18.81 -3.17
C PRO A 185 -11.48 17.71 -2.52
N GLN A 186 -10.21 17.99 -2.20
CA GLN A 186 -9.38 17.02 -1.49
C GLN A 186 -9.68 17.03 0.01
N ALA A 187 -9.58 15.86 0.64
CA ALA A 187 -9.66 15.76 2.09
C ALA A 187 -8.50 16.54 2.73
N GLY A 188 -8.80 17.40 3.70
CA GLY A 188 -7.86 18.31 4.34
C GLY A 188 -7.72 19.68 3.66
N ASP A 189 -8.36 19.90 2.51
CA ASP A 189 -8.36 21.23 1.92
C ASP A 189 -9.08 22.21 2.85
N ARG A 190 -8.51 23.41 2.95
CA ARG A 190 -9.20 24.52 3.60
C ARG A 190 -10.30 25.04 2.69
N PHE A 191 -11.46 25.32 3.27
CA PHE A 191 -12.53 26.03 2.59
C PHE A 191 -12.74 27.40 3.22
N ALA A 192 -13.18 28.35 2.38
CA ALA A 192 -13.58 29.68 2.81
C ALA A 192 -14.77 30.16 1.97
N VAL A 193 -15.69 30.87 2.61
CA VAL A 193 -16.73 31.63 1.92
C VAL A 193 -16.10 32.88 1.29
N VAL A 194 -16.52 33.21 0.08
CA VAL A 194 -16.05 34.37 -0.68
C VAL A 194 -17.22 35.25 -1.11
N GLU A 195 -16.93 36.52 -1.34
CA GLU A 195 -17.93 37.56 -1.61
C GLU A 195 -18.75 37.32 -2.88
N ASN A 196 -18.12 36.80 -3.94
CA ASN A 196 -18.76 36.62 -5.24
C ASN A 196 -18.15 35.48 -6.07
N GLU A 197 -18.88 35.03 -7.09
CA GLU A 197 -18.47 33.89 -7.94
C GLU A 197 -17.27 34.21 -8.83
N ALA A 198 -17.07 35.49 -9.20
CA ALA A 198 -15.95 35.90 -10.02
C ALA A 198 -14.62 35.69 -9.29
N ARG A 199 -14.56 36.14 -8.02
CA ARG A 199 -13.40 35.94 -7.14
C ARG A 199 -13.18 34.46 -6.83
N ALA A 200 -14.27 33.70 -6.61
CA ALA A 200 -14.18 32.25 -6.45
C ALA A 200 -13.52 31.58 -7.67
N ARG A 201 -13.93 31.99 -8.87
CA ARG A 201 -13.41 31.47 -10.14
C ARG A 201 -11.93 31.77 -10.30
N GLU A 202 -11.52 33.02 -10.11
CA GLU A 202 -10.12 33.44 -10.22
C GLU A 202 -9.21 32.63 -9.28
N ILE A 203 -9.60 32.48 -8.01
CA ILE A 203 -8.83 31.70 -7.02
C ILE A 203 -8.73 30.23 -7.44
N SER A 204 -9.86 29.62 -7.85
CA SER A 204 -9.89 28.21 -8.25
C SER A 204 -9.02 27.95 -9.48
N GLU A 205 -9.11 28.79 -10.52
CA GLU A 205 -8.35 28.65 -11.76
C GLU A 205 -6.85 28.83 -11.53
N TYR A 206 -6.46 29.80 -10.69
CA TYR A 206 -5.08 30.00 -10.28
C TYR A 206 -4.51 28.76 -9.56
N ARG A 207 -5.26 28.20 -8.60
CA ARG A 207 -4.86 26.99 -7.87
C ARG A 207 -4.82 25.75 -8.77
N GLN A 208 -5.77 25.60 -9.70
CA GLN A 208 -5.76 24.51 -10.68
C GLN A 208 -4.57 24.60 -11.64
N ARG A 209 -4.18 25.81 -12.05
CA ARG A 209 -2.96 26.00 -12.87
C ARG A 209 -1.71 25.58 -12.09
N LEU A 210 -1.54 26.07 -10.87
CA LEU A 210 -0.44 25.68 -9.98
C LEU A 210 -0.39 24.17 -9.72
N ALA A 211 -1.54 23.53 -9.52
CA ALA A 211 -1.62 22.09 -9.31
C ALA A 211 -1.17 21.32 -10.56
N ARG A 212 -1.60 21.76 -11.75
CA ARG A 212 -1.14 21.17 -13.03
C ARG A 212 0.35 21.36 -13.24
N GLU A 213 0.89 22.55 -12.98
CA GLU A 213 2.33 22.82 -13.07
C GLU A 213 3.13 21.93 -12.11
N LYS A 214 2.69 21.77 -10.86
CA LYS A 214 3.31 20.84 -9.91
C LYS A 214 3.23 19.39 -10.35
N ALA A 215 2.10 18.95 -10.92
CA ALA A 215 1.95 17.60 -11.45
C ALA A 215 2.90 17.34 -12.63
N VAL A 216 2.99 18.30 -13.55
CA VAL A 216 3.94 18.26 -14.67
C VAL A 216 5.37 18.28 -14.16
N ALA A 217 5.70 19.09 -13.16
CA ALA A 217 7.04 19.14 -12.57
C ALA A 217 7.41 17.82 -11.86
N ARG A 218 6.46 17.16 -11.18
CA ARG A 218 6.67 15.81 -10.61
C ARG A 218 6.91 14.76 -11.70
N GLN A 219 6.17 14.80 -12.80
CA GLN A 219 6.39 13.93 -13.95
C GLN A 219 7.69 14.26 -14.71
N ALA A 220 8.08 15.53 -14.78
CA ALA A 220 9.32 15.98 -15.38
C ALA A 220 10.53 15.62 -14.50
N GLY A 221 10.40 15.65 -13.17
CA GLY A 221 11.40 15.15 -12.23
C GLY A 221 11.56 13.63 -12.27
N GLN A 222 10.53 12.87 -12.66
CA GLN A 222 10.64 11.45 -13.00
C GLN A 222 11.27 11.20 -14.38
N ARG A 223 11.14 12.17 -15.30
CA ARG A 223 11.87 12.24 -16.57
C ARG A 223 13.21 12.94 -16.38
N GLY A 224 14.01 12.44 -15.45
CA GLY A 224 15.36 12.91 -15.17
C GLY A 224 16.23 13.14 -16.42
N SER A 225 17.44 13.67 -16.23
CA SER A 225 18.40 13.98 -17.31
C SER A 225 18.50 12.83 -18.34
N LEU A 226 18.99 13.11 -19.56
CA LEU A 226 19.18 12.09 -20.60
C LEU A 226 19.90 10.82 -20.09
N GLU A 227 20.74 10.99 -19.07
CA GLU A 227 21.45 9.95 -18.32
C GLU A 227 20.52 9.09 -17.43
N GLN A 228 19.53 9.68 -16.76
CA GLN A 228 18.46 8.97 -16.04
C GLN A 228 17.46 8.29 -17.00
N MET A 229 17.21 8.87 -18.17
CA MET A 229 16.45 8.16 -19.22
C MET A 229 17.24 6.96 -19.78
N MET A 230 18.56 7.07 -19.92
CA MET A 230 19.42 5.93 -20.29
C MET A 230 19.46 4.86 -19.20
N SER A 231 19.47 5.21 -17.91
CA SER A 231 19.41 4.23 -16.82
C SER A 231 18.01 3.60 -16.66
N GLN A 232 16.93 4.32 -16.97
CA GLN A 232 15.57 3.75 -17.10
C GLN A 232 15.44 2.80 -18.30
N LEU A 233 16.17 3.05 -19.39
CA LEU A 233 16.23 2.12 -20.53
C LEU A 233 17.08 0.87 -20.20
N GLN A 234 18.08 0.98 -19.32
CA GLN A 234 18.83 -0.16 -18.78
C GLN A 234 18.00 -1.04 -17.83
N THR A 235 16.91 -0.51 -17.26
CA THR A 235 15.91 -1.29 -16.49
C THR A 235 14.88 -1.92 -17.43
N THR A 236 15.36 -2.65 -18.44
CA THR A 236 14.56 -3.37 -19.45
C THR A 236 13.78 -4.58 -18.88
N GLY A 237 13.63 -4.67 -17.56
CA GLY A 237 12.98 -5.76 -16.83
C GLY A 237 11.87 -5.35 -15.88
N LEU A 238 11.56 -4.06 -15.73
CA LEU A 238 10.55 -3.60 -14.77
C LEU A 238 9.14 -3.80 -15.35
N LYS A 239 8.39 -4.74 -14.78
CA LYS A 239 7.02 -5.06 -15.23
C LYS A 239 6.03 -4.15 -14.51
N GLU A 240 5.15 -3.51 -15.28
CA GLU A 240 4.09 -2.66 -14.72
C GLU A 240 2.77 -3.42 -14.69
N PHE A 241 2.04 -3.29 -13.57
CA PHE A 241 0.66 -3.73 -13.47
C PHE A 241 -0.25 -2.49 -13.47
N PRO A 242 -0.81 -2.10 -14.62
CA PRO A 242 -1.62 -0.90 -14.74
C PRO A 242 -3.00 -1.09 -14.08
N LEU A 243 -3.44 -0.06 -13.33
CA LEU A 243 -4.65 -0.09 -12.52
C LEU A 243 -5.47 1.19 -12.70
N VAL A 244 -6.79 1.02 -12.79
CA VAL A 244 -7.78 2.11 -12.65
C VAL A 244 -8.53 1.89 -11.35
N ILE A 245 -8.51 2.87 -10.45
CA ILE A 245 -9.08 2.74 -9.09
C ILE A 245 -10.24 3.71 -8.91
N LYS A 246 -11.42 3.20 -8.56
CA LYS A 246 -12.58 3.99 -8.16
C LYS A 246 -12.95 3.68 -6.72
N GLY A 247 -13.20 4.71 -5.94
CA GLY A 247 -13.63 4.58 -4.55
C GLY A 247 -14.91 5.36 -4.28
N ASP A 248 -15.57 5.04 -3.18
CA ASP A 248 -16.73 5.76 -2.67
C ASP A 248 -16.38 7.19 -2.25
N VAL A 249 -15.26 7.33 -1.55
CA VAL A 249 -14.75 8.59 -0.99
C VAL A 249 -13.30 8.83 -1.44
N GLN A 250 -12.91 10.10 -1.52
CA GLN A 250 -11.56 10.48 -1.94
C GLN A 250 -10.47 9.98 -0.97
N GLY A 251 -10.78 9.91 0.34
CA GLY A 251 -9.84 9.46 1.37
C GLY A 251 -9.43 7.99 1.24
N SER A 252 -10.38 7.12 0.91
CA SER A 252 -10.13 5.69 0.66
C SER A 252 -9.19 5.49 -0.53
N ILE A 253 -9.37 6.27 -1.60
CA ILE A 253 -8.53 6.19 -2.80
C ILE A 253 -7.10 6.57 -2.48
N GLU A 254 -6.89 7.68 -1.77
CA GLU A 254 -5.55 8.11 -1.34
C GLU A 254 -4.87 7.04 -0.47
N ALA A 255 -5.61 6.41 0.44
CA ALA A 255 -5.10 5.33 1.28
C ALA A 255 -4.72 4.08 0.46
N ILE A 256 -5.53 3.71 -0.52
CA ILE A 256 -5.26 2.57 -1.42
C ILE A 256 -4.03 2.86 -2.28
N VAL A 257 -3.97 4.03 -2.93
CA VAL A 257 -2.83 4.47 -3.75
C VAL A 257 -1.53 4.38 -2.93
N ALA A 258 -1.52 4.96 -1.72
CA ALA A 258 -0.35 4.93 -0.86
C ALA A 258 0.02 3.53 -0.37
N ALA A 259 -0.94 2.61 -0.24
CA ALA A 259 -0.67 1.22 0.09
C ALA A 259 -0.04 0.47 -1.10
N LEU A 260 -0.57 0.68 -2.31
CA LEU A 260 -0.08 0.06 -3.54
C LEU A 260 1.32 0.56 -3.92
N ASP A 261 1.61 1.85 -3.72
CA ASP A 261 2.94 2.41 -3.97
C ASP A 261 4.02 1.76 -3.10
N LYS A 262 3.68 1.29 -1.89
CA LYS A 262 4.60 0.58 -0.99
C LYS A 262 4.86 -0.88 -1.39
N LEU A 263 4.03 -1.46 -2.26
CA LEU A 263 4.20 -2.83 -2.74
C LEU A 263 5.18 -2.94 -3.90
N GLY A 264 5.53 -1.81 -4.52
CA GLY A 264 6.43 -1.79 -5.67
C GLY A 264 7.85 -2.26 -5.31
N THR A 265 8.43 -3.06 -6.19
CA THR A 265 9.84 -3.48 -6.16
C THR A 265 10.55 -3.03 -7.43
N ASP A 266 11.86 -3.26 -7.50
CA ASP A 266 12.67 -2.94 -8.68
C ASP A 266 12.32 -3.83 -9.90
N GLU A 267 11.58 -4.94 -9.69
CA GLU A 267 11.16 -5.87 -10.75
C GLU A 267 9.69 -5.67 -11.17
N VAL A 268 8.79 -5.35 -10.24
CA VAL A 268 7.34 -5.19 -10.53
C VAL A 268 6.78 -4.01 -9.77
N ARG A 269 5.99 -3.16 -10.44
CA ARG A 269 5.28 -2.05 -9.80
C ARG A 269 3.80 -1.98 -10.19
N ALA A 270 2.96 -1.62 -9.22
CA ALA A 270 1.59 -1.20 -9.50
C ALA A 270 1.62 0.22 -10.10
N ARG A 271 1.07 0.38 -11.31
CA ARG A 271 0.99 1.69 -11.96
C ARG A 271 -0.45 2.17 -11.98
N ILE A 272 -0.72 3.25 -11.29
CA ILE A 272 -2.07 3.82 -11.21
C ILE A 272 -2.26 4.75 -12.41
N VAL A 273 -3.06 4.31 -13.37
CA VAL A 273 -3.36 5.06 -14.60
C VAL A 273 -4.34 6.18 -14.30
N HIS A 274 -5.37 5.88 -13.52
CA HIS A 274 -6.38 6.85 -13.10
C HIS A 274 -6.95 6.46 -11.74
N SER A 275 -7.25 7.46 -10.92
CA SER A 275 -7.96 7.26 -9.67
C SER A 275 -8.96 8.38 -9.42
N GLY A 276 -10.14 8.06 -8.89
CA GLY A 276 -11.16 9.08 -8.62
C GLY A 276 -12.38 8.57 -7.86
N ALA A 277 -13.04 9.47 -7.12
CA ALA A 277 -14.22 9.14 -6.33
C ALA A 277 -15.48 9.02 -7.22
N GLY A 278 -16.35 8.08 -6.86
CA GLY A 278 -17.62 7.82 -7.54
C GLY A 278 -17.70 6.46 -8.23
N ALA A 279 -18.88 6.20 -8.81
CA ALA A 279 -19.16 4.96 -9.52
C ALA A 279 -18.26 4.79 -10.77
N ILE A 280 -18.03 3.53 -11.16
CA ILE A 280 -17.28 3.21 -12.38
C ILE A 280 -18.17 3.53 -13.60
N THR A 281 -17.59 4.28 -14.55
CA THR A 281 -18.25 4.78 -15.76
C THR A 281 -17.68 4.13 -17.02
N GLU A 282 -18.38 4.27 -18.15
CA GLU A 282 -17.94 3.75 -19.44
C GLU A 282 -16.58 4.34 -19.87
N SER A 283 -16.34 5.62 -19.60
CA SER A 283 -15.05 6.26 -19.88
C SER A 283 -13.88 5.64 -19.11
N ASP A 284 -14.13 5.12 -17.91
CA ASP A 284 -13.10 4.41 -17.14
C ASP A 284 -12.78 3.05 -17.77
N VAL A 285 -13.79 2.39 -18.36
CA VAL A 285 -13.62 1.14 -19.10
C VAL A 285 -12.85 1.36 -20.39
N SER A 286 -13.17 2.39 -21.17
CA SER A 286 -12.41 2.72 -22.39
C SER A 286 -10.95 3.09 -22.08
N LEU A 287 -10.71 3.79 -20.96
CA LEU A 287 -9.36 4.09 -20.51
C LEU A 287 -8.59 2.82 -20.12
N ALA A 288 -9.26 1.90 -19.41
CA ALA A 288 -8.69 0.61 -19.03
C ALA A 288 -8.36 -0.24 -20.27
N GLU A 289 -9.24 -0.26 -21.28
CA GLU A 289 -9.02 -0.95 -22.56
C GLU A 289 -7.76 -0.43 -23.27
N THR A 290 -7.64 0.89 -23.38
CA THR A 290 -6.51 1.53 -24.07
C THR A 290 -5.18 1.32 -23.35
N SER A 291 -5.21 1.20 -22.01
CA SER A 291 -4.01 1.06 -21.17
C SER A 291 -3.72 -0.37 -20.72
N GLY A 292 -4.57 -1.34 -21.06
CA GLY A 292 -4.51 -2.71 -20.54
C GLY A 292 -4.67 -2.80 -19.02
N ALA A 293 -5.33 -1.82 -18.40
CA ALA A 293 -5.43 -1.70 -16.94
C ALA A 293 -6.57 -2.57 -16.37
N ALA A 294 -6.35 -3.16 -15.19
CA ALA A 294 -7.44 -3.76 -14.44
C ALA A 294 -8.24 -2.68 -13.68
N ILE A 295 -9.55 -2.87 -13.56
CA ILE A 295 -10.44 -1.92 -12.88
C ILE A 295 -10.77 -2.41 -11.49
N ILE A 296 -10.52 -1.55 -10.49
CA ILE A 296 -10.75 -1.82 -9.08
C ILE A 296 -11.80 -0.85 -8.54
N GLY A 297 -12.89 -1.37 -7.99
CA GLY A 297 -13.93 -0.59 -7.32
C GLY A 297 -13.94 -0.84 -5.81
N PHE A 298 -13.66 0.18 -5.00
CA PHE A 298 -13.73 0.15 -3.54
C PHE A 298 -15.04 0.76 -3.04
N ASN A 299 -15.92 -0.04 -2.44
CA ASN A 299 -17.27 0.35 -1.99
C ASN A 299 -18.15 1.00 -3.09
N VAL A 300 -17.78 0.86 -4.37
CA VAL A 300 -18.53 1.39 -5.51
C VAL A 300 -18.87 0.28 -6.48
N ARG A 301 -19.91 0.51 -7.29
CA ARG A 301 -20.34 -0.39 -8.35
C ARG A 301 -20.26 0.31 -9.71
N ALA A 302 -20.01 -0.47 -10.75
CA ALA A 302 -20.14 0.00 -12.12
C ALA A 302 -21.61 0.26 -12.47
N ASN A 303 -21.86 1.32 -13.23
CA ASN A 303 -23.17 1.55 -13.82
C ASN A 303 -23.48 0.50 -14.91
N LYS A 304 -24.72 0.43 -15.39
CA LYS A 304 -25.12 -0.59 -16.37
C LYS A 304 -24.27 -0.51 -17.66
N GLN A 305 -24.10 0.69 -18.20
CA GLN A 305 -23.32 0.95 -19.41
C GLN A 305 -21.86 0.47 -19.27
N ALA A 306 -21.23 0.75 -18.13
CA ALA A 306 -19.85 0.34 -17.85
C ALA A 306 -19.71 -1.18 -17.70
N ARG A 307 -20.71 -1.88 -17.11
CA ARG A 307 -20.69 -3.34 -17.07
C ARG A 307 -20.82 -3.95 -18.45
N ASP A 308 -21.78 -3.47 -19.24
CA ASP A 308 -22.01 -3.95 -20.60
C ASP A 308 -20.76 -3.71 -21.48
N ALA A 309 -20.12 -2.54 -21.34
CA ALA A 309 -18.87 -2.23 -22.04
C ALA A 309 -17.68 -3.10 -21.59
N ALA A 310 -17.55 -3.36 -20.28
CA ALA A 310 -16.47 -4.18 -19.76
C ALA A 310 -16.59 -5.64 -20.20
N GLU A 311 -17.81 -6.18 -20.28
CA GLU A 311 -18.09 -7.52 -20.79
C GLU A 311 -17.74 -7.64 -22.29
N GLN A 312 -18.08 -6.62 -23.09
CA GLN A 312 -17.72 -6.57 -24.51
C GLN A 312 -16.21 -6.48 -24.75
N ALA A 313 -15.51 -5.69 -23.93
CA ALA A 313 -14.06 -5.50 -24.02
C ALA A 313 -13.25 -6.64 -23.36
N GLY A 314 -13.91 -7.56 -22.64
CA GLY A 314 -13.24 -8.62 -21.88
C GLY A 314 -12.44 -8.11 -20.69
N ILE A 315 -12.81 -6.96 -20.12
CA ILE A 315 -12.11 -6.32 -19.00
C ILE A 315 -12.77 -6.75 -17.68
N GLU A 316 -11.97 -7.33 -16.78
CA GLU A 316 -12.44 -7.70 -15.45
C GLU A 316 -12.54 -6.47 -14.53
N ILE A 317 -13.72 -6.30 -13.90
CA ILE A 317 -13.94 -5.32 -12.83
C ILE A 317 -13.98 -6.06 -11.50
N ARG A 318 -13.02 -5.77 -10.62
CA ARG A 318 -12.97 -6.34 -9.27
C ARG A 318 -13.51 -5.36 -8.24
N TYR A 319 -14.27 -5.89 -7.28
CA TYR A 319 -14.93 -5.10 -6.25
C TYR A 319 -14.42 -5.48 -4.87
N TYR A 320 -14.07 -4.48 -4.07
CA TYR A 320 -13.57 -4.67 -2.72
C TYR A 320 -14.32 -3.74 -1.75
N ASN A 321 -14.39 -4.17 -0.51
CA ASN A 321 -14.88 -3.40 0.63
C ASN A 321 -13.85 -3.34 1.78
N ILE A 322 -12.77 -4.11 1.67
CA ILE A 322 -11.67 -4.18 2.64
C ILE A 322 -10.36 -3.92 1.89
N ILE A 323 -9.56 -2.96 2.39
CA ILE A 323 -8.32 -2.54 1.71
C ILE A 323 -7.27 -3.66 1.74
N TYR A 324 -7.21 -4.47 2.80
CA TYR A 324 -6.25 -5.56 2.91
C TYR A 324 -6.48 -6.62 1.82
N ASP A 325 -7.71 -7.06 1.62
CA ASP A 325 -8.07 -8.00 0.55
C ASP A 325 -7.68 -7.48 -0.84
N LEU A 326 -7.92 -6.19 -1.09
CA LEU A 326 -7.51 -5.52 -2.33
C LEU A 326 -5.99 -5.54 -2.52
N VAL A 327 -5.26 -5.18 -1.46
CA VAL A 327 -3.79 -5.13 -1.47
C VAL A 327 -3.21 -6.52 -1.68
N ASP A 328 -3.74 -7.53 -1.00
CA ASP A 328 -3.27 -8.92 -1.09
C ASP A 328 -3.55 -9.52 -2.47
N ASP A 329 -4.73 -9.28 -3.05
CA ASP A 329 -5.06 -9.72 -4.41
C ASP A 329 -4.15 -9.07 -5.46
N ILE A 330 -3.90 -7.76 -5.35
CA ILE A 330 -2.99 -7.07 -6.27
C ILE A 330 -1.56 -7.57 -6.08
N LYS A 331 -1.14 -7.81 -4.84
CA LYS A 331 0.16 -8.42 -4.54
C LYS A 331 0.30 -9.81 -5.15
N ALA A 332 -0.75 -10.63 -5.11
CA ALA A 332 -0.78 -11.94 -5.74
C ALA A 332 -0.72 -11.84 -7.28
N ALA A 333 -1.48 -10.92 -7.88
CA ALA A 333 -1.44 -10.67 -9.31
C ALA A 333 -0.06 -10.19 -9.79
N MET A 334 0.56 -9.26 -9.04
CA MET A 334 1.93 -8.79 -9.29
C MET A 334 2.96 -9.90 -9.11
N SER A 335 2.77 -10.81 -8.14
CA SER A 335 3.64 -11.97 -7.96
C SER A 335 3.59 -12.93 -9.15
N GLY A 336 2.42 -13.09 -9.78
CA GLY A 336 2.28 -13.87 -11.02
C GLY A 336 3.04 -13.28 -12.22
N LEU A 337 3.40 -11.99 -12.16
CA LEU A 337 4.24 -11.34 -13.17
C LEU A 337 5.75 -11.53 -12.90
N LEU A 338 6.16 -11.96 -11.70
CA LEU A 338 7.59 -12.17 -11.42
C LEU A 338 8.17 -13.31 -12.24
N SER A 339 9.41 -13.14 -12.67
CA SER A 339 10.15 -14.23 -13.30
C SER A 339 10.49 -15.29 -12.23
N PRO A 340 10.29 -16.59 -12.50
CA PRO A 340 10.57 -17.64 -11.52
C PRO A 340 12.07 -17.67 -11.16
N GLU A 341 12.37 -17.96 -9.90
CA GLU A 341 13.74 -18.10 -9.42
C GLU A 341 14.30 -19.45 -9.85
N ARG A 342 15.53 -19.45 -10.34
CA ARG A 342 16.28 -20.68 -10.58
C ARG A 342 16.90 -21.13 -9.26
N ARG A 343 16.33 -22.15 -8.64
CA ARG A 343 16.91 -22.78 -7.46
C ARG A 343 17.67 -24.03 -7.89
N GLU A 344 18.94 -24.08 -7.52
CA GLU A 344 19.76 -25.28 -7.72
C GLU A 344 19.67 -26.15 -6.47
N THR A 345 19.27 -27.39 -6.66
CA THR A 345 19.25 -28.42 -5.62
C THR A 345 20.38 -29.40 -5.88
N PHE A 346 21.32 -29.51 -4.95
CA PHE A 346 22.40 -30.49 -5.01
C PHE A 346 21.84 -31.92 -5.08
N LEU A 347 22.36 -32.74 -5.99
CA LEU A 347 21.97 -34.14 -6.18
C LEU A 347 23.04 -35.11 -5.67
N GLY A 348 24.32 -34.83 -5.93
CA GLY A 348 25.41 -35.72 -5.57
C GLY A 348 26.76 -35.32 -6.14
N ASN A 349 27.80 -35.98 -5.66
CA ASN A 349 29.18 -35.83 -6.09
C ASN A 349 29.73 -37.15 -6.64
N ALA A 350 30.58 -37.08 -7.66
CA ALA A 350 31.31 -38.22 -8.17
C ALA A 350 32.76 -37.85 -8.50
N GLU A 351 33.70 -38.72 -8.18
CA GLU A 351 35.13 -38.53 -8.47
C GLU A 351 35.51 -39.27 -9.75
N ILE A 352 36.25 -38.62 -10.65
CA ILE A 352 36.78 -39.24 -11.86
C ILE A 352 38.01 -40.06 -11.51
N LEU A 353 37.93 -41.38 -11.66
CA LEU A 353 39.04 -42.30 -11.41
C LEU A 353 39.90 -42.50 -12.65
N GLU A 354 39.26 -42.63 -13.82
CA GLU A 354 39.94 -42.90 -15.07
C GLU A 354 39.19 -42.24 -16.24
N VAL A 355 39.89 -41.86 -17.30
CA VAL A 355 39.29 -41.25 -18.49
C VAL A 355 39.50 -42.19 -19.69
N PHE A 356 38.40 -42.65 -20.26
CA PHE A 356 38.39 -43.51 -21.45
C PHE A 356 38.14 -42.68 -22.70
N ASN A 357 38.84 -42.99 -23.80
CA ASN A 357 38.56 -42.37 -25.09
C ASN A 357 37.84 -43.37 -25.99
N ILE A 358 36.55 -43.14 -26.25
CA ILE A 358 35.70 -44.06 -27.02
C ILE A 358 35.44 -43.47 -28.42
N THR A 359 35.83 -44.22 -29.45
CA THR A 359 35.54 -43.89 -30.85
C THR A 359 34.04 -43.72 -31.07
N LYS A 360 33.64 -42.54 -31.61
CA LYS A 360 32.26 -42.06 -31.85
C LYS A 360 31.51 -41.42 -30.68
N VAL A 361 31.95 -41.58 -29.43
CA VAL A 361 31.27 -41.01 -28.24
C VAL A 361 32.06 -39.85 -27.61
N GLY A 362 33.38 -39.84 -27.78
CA GLY A 362 34.28 -38.86 -27.18
C GLY A 362 34.94 -39.42 -25.90
N LYS A 363 35.47 -38.52 -25.06
CA LYS A 363 36.02 -38.91 -23.75
C LYS A 363 34.89 -39.20 -22.76
N VAL A 364 35.00 -40.33 -22.07
CA VAL A 364 34.08 -40.80 -21.03
C VAL A 364 34.83 -40.90 -19.73
N ALA A 365 34.32 -40.24 -18.69
CA ALA A 365 34.85 -40.32 -17.34
C ALA A 365 34.35 -41.60 -16.67
N GLY A 366 35.26 -42.49 -16.27
CA GLY A 366 34.99 -43.56 -15.32
C GLY A 366 34.99 -42.98 -13.91
N CYS A 367 33.82 -42.90 -13.30
CA CYS A 367 33.59 -42.20 -12.05
C CYS A 367 33.09 -43.13 -10.96
N ARG A 368 33.36 -42.76 -9.71
CA ARG A 368 32.71 -43.34 -8.54
C ARG A 368 31.90 -42.28 -7.83
N VAL A 369 30.62 -42.56 -7.60
CA VAL A 369 29.74 -41.64 -6.87
C VAL A 369 30.14 -41.63 -5.40
N THR A 370 30.59 -40.50 -4.89
CA THR A 370 31.06 -40.33 -3.50
C THR A 370 29.92 -39.99 -2.56
N GLU A 371 28.98 -39.17 -3.03
CA GLU A 371 27.86 -38.68 -2.21
C GLU A 371 26.60 -38.50 -3.06
N GLY A 372 25.43 -38.74 -2.46
CA GLY A 372 24.14 -38.51 -3.12
C GLY A 372 23.87 -39.45 -4.30
N LYS A 373 23.39 -38.90 -5.42
CA LYS A 373 23.11 -39.63 -6.65
C LYS A 373 23.40 -38.81 -7.90
N MET A 374 23.74 -39.50 -8.98
CA MET A 374 23.99 -38.90 -10.29
C MET A 374 22.82 -39.25 -11.21
N GLU A 375 22.23 -38.24 -11.87
CA GLU A 375 21.04 -38.40 -12.70
C GLU A 375 21.33 -37.93 -14.14
N ARG A 376 20.87 -38.70 -15.13
CA ARG A 376 21.03 -38.38 -16.54
C ARG A 376 20.21 -37.13 -16.90
N GLY A 377 20.85 -36.15 -17.55
CA GLY A 377 20.22 -34.88 -17.91
C GLY A 377 20.23 -33.82 -16.81
N ALA A 378 20.79 -34.11 -15.64
CA ALA A 378 21.04 -33.10 -14.61
C ALA A 378 22.13 -32.09 -15.04
N GLY A 379 22.09 -30.90 -14.43
CA GLY A 379 23.19 -29.95 -14.52
C GLY A 379 24.40 -30.49 -13.75
N VAL A 380 25.60 -30.27 -14.27
CA VAL A 380 26.84 -30.74 -13.67
C VAL A 380 27.90 -29.67 -13.67
N ARG A 381 28.65 -29.57 -12.57
CA ARG A 381 29.87 -28.76 -12.45
C ARG A 381 31.07 -29.69 -12.35
N LEU A 382 32.09 -29.42 -13.16
CA LEU A 382 33.38 -30.06 -13.05
C LEU A 382 34.29 -29.19 -12.18
N ILE A 383 34.80 -29.75 -11.10
CA ILE A 383 35.60 -29.08 -10.07
C ILE A 383 36.99 -29.73 -10.04
N ARG A 384 38.03 -28.90 -10.09
CA ARG A 384 39.43 -29.31 -9.92
C ARG A 384 40.09 -28.36 -8.94
N ASP A 385 40.80 -28.88 -7.96
CA ASP A 385 41.45 -28.07 -6.92
C ASP A 385 40.50 -27.06 -6.24
N ASN A 386 39.23 -27.46 -6.04
CA ASN A 386 38.13 -26.64 -5.51
C ASN A 386 37.71 -25.44 -6.39
N VAL A 387 38.06 -25.43 -7.67
CA VAL A 387 37.63 -24.41 -8.65
C VAL A 387 36.73 -25.05 -9.71
N VAL A 388 35.59 -24.43 -10.00
CA VAL A 388 34.68 -24.84 -11.08
C VAL A 388 35.34 -24.53 -12.42
N ILE A 389 35.70 -25.57 -13.17
CA ILE A 389 36.32 -25.46 -14.51
C ILE A 389 35.24 -25.38 -15.59
N HIS A 390 34.15 -26.12 -15.43
CA HIS A 390 33.11 -26.22 -16.44
C HIS A 390 31.74 -26.45 -15.83
N GLU A 391 30.72 -25.81 -16.41
CA GLU A 391 29.32 -26.08 -16.14
C GLU A 391 28.65 -26.58 -17.42
N GLY A 392 27.93 -27.70 -17.30
CA GLY A 392 27.29 -28.33 -18.44
C GLY A 392 26.14 -29.24 -18.04
N THR A 393 25.69 -30.06 -18.99
CA THR A 393 24.64 -31.06 -18.76
C THR A 393 25.21 -32.46 -18.94
N LEU A 394 24.77 -33.39 -18.09
CA LEU A 394 25.20 -34.78 -18.17
C LEU A 394 24.51 -35.48 -19.35
N LYS A 395 25.27 -35.73 -20.44
CA LYS A 395 24.74 -36.27 -21.70
C LYS A 395 24.39 -37.74 -21.61
N THR A 396 25.31 -38.54 -21.08
CA THR A 396 25.11 -39.99 -20.91
C THR A 396 25.59 -40.44 -19.55
N LEU A 397 24.81 -41.31 -18.93
CA LEU A 397 25.13 -42.01 -17.70
C LEU A 397 25.01 -43.51 -17.96
N LYS A 398 26.12 -44.22 -17.82
CA LYS A 398 26.19 -45.67 -18.06
C LYS A 398 26.67 -46.39 -16.81
N ARG A 399 26.08 -47.53 -16.52
CA ARG A 399 26.63 -48.47 -15.54
C ARG A 399 27.12 -49.69 -16.31
N PHE A 400 28.43 -49.94 -16.29
CA PHE A 400 29.07 -50.92 -17.16
C PHE A 400 28.76 -50.67 -18.65
N LYS A 401 27.87 -51.46 -19.25
CA LYS A 401 27.48 -51.34 -20.66
C LYS A 401 26.08 -50.75 -20.86
N ASP A 402 25.29 -50.63 -19.79
CA ASP A 402 23.88 -50.26 -19.85
C ASP A 402 23.68 -48.78 -19.54
N GLU A 403 22.81 -48.11 -20.30
CA GLU A 403 22.39 -46.75 -19.99
C GLU A 403 21.37 -46.76 -18.85
N VAL A 404 21.64 -45.96 -17.82
CA VAL A 404 20.81 -45.88 -16.63
C VAL A 404 20.37 -44.43 -16.40
N SER A 405 19.19 -44.26 -15.81
CA SER A 405 18.63 -42.94 -15.48
C SER A 405 19.31 -42.32 -14.26
N GLU A 406 19.67 -43.13 -13.26
CA GLU A 406 20.35 -42.67 -12.05
C GLU A 406 21.34 -43.70 -11.51
N VAL A 407 22.36 -43.22 -10.81
CA VAL A 407 23.36 -44.04 -10.10
C VAL A 407 23.53 -43.51 -8.68
N PRO A 408 23.29 -44.34 -7.64
CA PRO A 408 23.44 -43.93 -6.24
C PRO A 408 24.90 -43.96 -5.76
N ALA A 409 25.16 -43.31 -4.62
CA ALA A 409 26.46 -43.30 -3.94
C ALA A 409 27.07 -44.70 -3.76
N GLY A 410 28.39 -44.76 -3.86
CA GLY A 410 29.19 -45.98 -3.71
C GLY A 410 29.29 -46.86 -4.96
N GLN A 411 28.59 -46.52 -6.06
CA GLN A 411 28.65 -47.27 -7.31
C GLN A 411 29.55 -46.60 -8.36
N GLU A 412 30.13 -47.43 -9.23
CA GLU A 412 30.92 -46.99 -10.37
C GLU A 412 30.02 -46.79 -11.60
N CYS A 413 30.28 -45.73 -12.35
CA CYS A 413 29.55 -45.39 -13.56
C CYS A 413 30.42 -44.64 -14.57
N GLY A 414 30.05 -44.73 -15.84
CA GLY A 414 30.62 -43.96 -16.94
C GLY A 414 29.78 -42.73 -17.24
N MET A 415 30.40 -41.57 -17.27
CA MET A 415 29.76 -40.28 -17.54
C MET A 415 30.36 -39.60 -18.76
N ALA A 416 29.52 -38.99 -19.59
CA ALA A 416 29.98 -38.10 -20.66
C ALA A 416 29.25 -36.76 -20.58
N PHE A 417 30.00 -35.68 -20.79
CA PHE A 417 29.50 -34.31 -20.76
C PHE A 417 29.00 -33.86 -22.13
N ALA A 418 28.04 -32.95 -22.15
CA ALA A 418 27.65 -32.27 -23.38
C ALA A 418 28.71 -31.23 -23.78
N ASN A 419 29.30 -31.37 -24.97
CA ASN A 419 30.21 -30.39 -25.58
C ASN A 419 31.48 -30.03 -24.76
N TYR A 420 31.98 -30.95 -23.93
CA TYR A 420 33.19 -30.74 -23.14
C TYR A 420 34.05 -32.00 -23.05
N GLU A 421 35.37 -31.85 -23.29
CA GLU A 421 36.31 -32.97 -23.40
C GLU A 421 37.58 -32.81 -22.53
N ASP A 422 37.79 -31.70 -21.81
CA ASP A 422 38.95 -31.55 -20.90
C ASP A 422 38.64 -32.05 -19.48
N ILE A 423 38.42 -33.36 -19.38
CA ILE A 423 38.26 -34.12 -18.12
C ILE A 423 39.56 -34.82 -17.74
N ARG A 424 39.91 -34.81 -16.46
CA ARG A 424 41.11 -35.46 -15.91
C ARG A 424 40.74 -36.36 -14.73
N ALA A 425 41.56 -37.39 -14.50
CA ALA A 425 41.47 -38.19 -13.30
C ALA A 425 41.78 -37.31 -12.07
N GLY A 426 41.00 -37.47 -11.00
CA GLY A 426 41.04 -36.63 -9.79
C GLY A 426 40.08 -35.43 -9.82
N ASP A 427 39.41 -35.13 -10.94
CA ASP A 427 38.36 -34.11 -10.96
C ASP A 427 37.10 -34.60 -10.22
N VAL A 428 36.36 -33.68 -9.60
CA VAL A 428 35.09 -33.94 -8.92
C VAL A 428 33.94 -33.40 -9.78
N ILE A 429 32.91 -34.21 -9.97
CA ILE A 429 31.68 -33.87 -10.69
C ILE A 429 30.59 -33.65 -9.66
N GLU A 430 30.12 -32.42 -9.53
CA GLU A 430 28.96 -32.07 -8.73
C GLU A 430 27.72 -32.04 -9.63
N ALA A 431 26.70 -32.84 -9.31
CA ALA A 431 25.41 -32.82 -9.99
C ALA A 431 24.40 -31.98 -9.22
N TYR A 432 23.64 -31.16 -9.95
CA TYR A 432 22.56 -30.34 -9.41
C TYR A 432 21.33 -30.36 -10.33
N ARG A 433 20.16 -30.19 -9.73
CA ARG A 433 18.88 -30.02 -10.43
C ARG A 433 18.49 -28.56 -10.39
N VAL A 434 18.16 -27.99 -11.53
CA VAL A 434 17.58 -26.64 -11.61
C VAL A 434 16.07 -26.77 -11.51
N GLU A 435 15.49 -26.29 -10.42
CA GLU A 435 14.05 -26.16 -10.25
C GLU A 435 13.65 -24.69 -10.43
N MET A 436 12.63 -24.44 -11.25
CA MET A 436 12.04 -23.11 -11.37
C MET A 436 10.99 -22.95 -10.28
N VAL A 437 11.28 -22.12 -9.28
CA VAL A 437 10.35 -21.85 -8.18
C VAL A 437 9.68 -20.51 -8.43
N SER A 438 8.35 -20.49 -8.44
CA SER A 438 7.57 -19.25 -8.52
C SER A 438 7.82 -18.39 -7.27
N ARG A 439 8.25 -17.14 -7.48
CA ARG A 439 8.48 -16.18 -6.39
C ARG A 439 7.17 -15.52 -5.97
N SER A 440 7.08 -15.13 -4.70
CA SER A 440 5.99 -14.30 -4.17
C SER A 440 6.56 -13.02 -3.59
N LEU A 441 5.86 -11.90 -3.80
CA LEU A 441 6.15 -10.62 -3.16
C LEU A 441 5.93 -10.66 -1.65
#